data_AF-A8XHP5-F1
#
_entry.id   AF-A8XHP5-F1
#
_cell.length_a   1.000
_cell.length_b   1.000
_cell.length_c   1.000
_cell.angle_alpha   90.00
_cell.angle_beta   90.00
_cell.angle_gamma   90.00
#
_symmetry.space_group_name_H-M   'P 1'
#
loop_
_entity.id
_entity.type
_entity.pdbx_description
1 polymer ?
#
loop_
_entity_poly.entity_id
_entity_poly.type
_entity_poly.pdbx_seq_one_letter_code
_entity_poly.pdbx_strand_id
1 'polypeptide(L)'
;MILKLLIFCSLLFSNFAADASNSTEKVLHCQKGFKLYDRVPTDRNRNTSHWCMKLDLFSQSENLYLCPQVVEHSDVYDRPTARSVCMDYDAVITNVENQKELDDVNALIRDNNKRVAVDGVFNPKCRSFDDWKMRKFGGLCDKRKELFILEDDHTDPTFIFGKWAGEPPTASDKYKEKGDDVDIYTIAECLSLHNLAAINTTGNLKDFLCGEEPDKQVGEVPFFGVLCGCEPE
;
A
#
# COMPACT_ATOMS: atom_id res chain seq x y z
N MET A 1 68.82 -55.16 -8.01
CA MET A 1 68.66 -54.50 -6.69
C MET A 1 68.95 -53.01 -6.91
N ILE A 2 67.94 -52.23 -7.28
CA ILE A 2 68.07 -50.77 -7.54
C ILE A 2 67.28 -50.08 -6.43
N LEU A 3 67.97 -49.25 -5.65
CA LEU A 3 67.47 -48.62 -4.43
C LEU A 3 67.27 -47.11 -4.65
N LYS A 4 65.99 -46.70 -4.53
CA LYS A 4 65.39 -45.45 -4.02
C LYS A 4 65.95 -44.10 -4.53
N LEU A 5 65.20 -43.30 -5.30
CA LEU A 5 64.01 -42.49 -4.97
C LEU A 5 64.33 -41.25 -4.13
N LEU A 6 64.23 -40.06 -4.74
CA LEU A 6 63.92 -38.76 -4.11
C LEU A 6 63.40 -37.81 -5.21
N ILE A 7 62.08 -37.70 -5.35
CA ILE A 7 61.42 -36.65 -6.14
C ILE A 7 60.91 -35.62 -5.13
N PHE A 8 61.49 -34.43 -5.17
CA PHE A 8 61.00 -33.25 -4.45
C PHE A 8 59.71 -32.77 -5.12
N CYS A 9 58.57 -32.99 -4.46
CA CYS A 9 57.30 -32.39 -4.87
C CYS A 9 57.19 -31.02 -4.18
N SER A 10 57.62 -29.97 -4.88
CA SER A 10 57.40 -28.59 -4.45
C SER A 10 55.94 -28.21 -4.70
N LEU A 11 55.16 -28.14 -3.62
CA LEU A 11 53.81 -27.57 -3.59
C LEU A 11 53.89 -26.07 -3.92
N LEU A 12 53.47 -25.72 -5.13
CA LEU A 12 53.11 -24.35 -5.48
C LEU A 12 51.77 -24.04 -4.80
N PHE A 13 51.82 -23.39 -3.64
CA PHE A 13 50.67 -22.69 -3.09
C PHE A 13 50.45 -21.43 -3.96
N SER A 14 49.52 -21.52 -4.91
CA SER A 14 48.99 -20.36 -5.59
C SER A 14 48.23 -19.51 -4.57
N ASN A 15 48.84 -18.42 -4.13
CA ASN A 15 48.17 -17.36 -3.41
C ASN A 15 47.12 -16.75 -4.35
N PHE A 16 45.88 -17.22 -4.26
CA PHE A 16 44.74 -16.41 -4.67
C PHE A 16 44.62 -15.28 -3.65
N ALA A 17 45.25 -14.15 -3.95
CA ALA A 17 44.86 -12.88 -3.37
C ALA A 17 43.41 -12.66 -3.79
N ALA A 18 42.49 -12.87 -2.85
CA ALA A 18 41.14 -12.38 -2.99
C ALA A 18 41.24 -10.85 -3.03
N ASP A 19 41.09 -10.27 -4.22
CA ASP A 19 40.74 -8.87 -4.36
C ASP A 19 39.40 -8.69 -3.64
N ALA A 20 39.48 -8.27 -2.38
CA ALA A 20 38.36 -7.70 -1.68
C ALA A 20 37.95 -6.44 -2.45
N SER A 21 37.02 -6.62 -3.38
CA SER A 21 36.24 -5.54 -3.97
C SER A 21 35.60 -4.78 -2.82
N ASN A 22 36.26 -3.70 -2.42
CA ASN A 22 35.73 -2.73 -1.46
C ASN A 22 34.67 -1.91 -2.21
N SER A 23 33.55 -2.55 -2.55
CA SER A 23 32.35 -1.84 -2.93
C SER A 23 31.85 -1.18 -1.65
N THR A 24 32.11 0.12 -1.52
CA THR A 24 31.41 0.96 -0.55
C THR A 24 29.91 0.73 -0.75
N GLU A 25 29.33 -0.06 0.15
CA GLU A 25 27.89 -0.30 0.22
C GLU A 25 27.24 1.08 0.39
N LYS A 26 26.50 1.52 -0.63
CA LYS A 26 25.79 2.81 -0.59
C LYS A 26 24.75 2.68 0.52
N VAL A 27 24.95 3.37 1.63
CA VAL A 27 23.99 3.37 2.74
C VAL A 27 22.72 4.05 2.24
N LEU A 28 21.63 3.28 2.18
CA LEU A 28 20.33 3.78 1.74
C LEU A 28 19.68 4.58 2.86
N HIS A 29 19.14 5.74 2.51
CA HIS A 29 18.46 6.62 3.47
C HIS A 29 17.04 6.94 3.00
N CYS A 30 16.12 7.11 3.96
CA CYS A 30 14.79 7.62 3.68
C CYS A 30 14.69 9.09 4.05
N GLN A 31 13.81 9.80 3.35
CA GLN A 31 13.40 11.14 3.74
C GLN A 31 12.91 11.19 5.19
N LYS A 32 12.94 12.39 5.79
CA LYS A 32 12.59 12.58 7.20
C LYS A 32 11.17 12.06 7.52
N GLY A 33 11.09 11.14 8.47
CA GLY A 33 9.83 10.56 8.94
C GLY A 33 9.36 9.34 8.16
N PHE A 34 10.04 8.99 7.05
CA PHE A 34 9.84 7.72 6.38
C PHE A 34 10.71 6.64 7.02
N LYS A 35 10.19 5.41 7.03
CA LYS A 35 10.87 4.22 7.51
C LYS A 35 11.28 3.36 6.31
N LEU A 36 12.53 2.90 6.32
CA LEU A 36 13.05 1.99 5.32
C LEU A 36 12.52 0.57 5.57
N TYR A 37 12.08 -0.09 4.50
CA TYR A 37 11.66 -1.48 4.48
C TYR A 37 12.41 -2.25 3.41
N ASP A 38 12.84 -3.46 3.78
CA ASP A 38 13.37 -4.43 2.82
C ASP A 38 12.21 -5.21 2.20
N ARG A 39 12.22 -5.30 0.87
CA ARG A 39 11.24 -6.04 0.06
C ARG A 39 11.92 -7.15 -0.72
N VAL A 40 11.13 -8.12 -1.16
CA VAL A 40 11.61 -9.17 -2.06
C VAL A 40 11.40 -8.66 -3.48
N PRO A 41 12.46 -8.48 -4.30
CA PRO A 41 12.29 -8.08 -5.69
C PRO A 41 11.44 -9.09 -6.47
N THR A 42 10.41 -8.61 -7.14
CA THR A 42 9.60 -9.39 -8.08
C THR A 42 9.34 -8.58 -9.36
N ASP A 43 8.97 -9.26 -10.44
CA ASP A 43 8.56 -8.56 -11.67
C ASP A 43 7.32 -7.66 -11.45
N ARG A 44 6.51 -7.94 -10.41
CA ARG A 44 5.28 -7.22 -10.12
C ARG A 44 5.48 -5.97 -9.25
N ASN A 45 6.63 -5.84 -8.61
CA ASN A 45 7.02 -4.64 -7.86
C ASN A 45 8.21 -3.90 -8.52
N ARG A 46 8.42 -4.10 -9.83
CA ARG A 46 9.56 -3.55 -10.59
C ARG A 46 10.93 -3.89 -10.02
N ASN A 47 11.07 -5.05 -9.38
CA ASN A 47 12.29 -5.47 -8.68
C ASN A 47 12.70 -4.52 -7.54
N THR A 48 11.73 -3.88 -6.90
CA THR A 48 11.97 -3.01 -5.74
C THR A 48 12.45 -3.84 -4.56
N SER A 49 13.69 -3.58 -4.13
CA SER A 49 14.32 -4.26 -2.98
C SER A 49 14.20 -3.47 -1.68
N HIS A 50 14.03 -2.15 -1.79
CA HIS A 50 13.98 -1.24 -0.66
C HIS A 50 12.92 -0.19 -0.94
N TRP A 51 12.10 0.11 0.07
CA TRP A 51 11.03 1.09 -0.05
C TRP A 51 10.91 1.90 1.23
N CYS A 52 10.77 3.21 1.10
CA CYS A 52 10.54 4.11 2.20
C CYS A 52 9.04 4.32 2.35
N MET A 53 8.47 4.06 3.53
CA MET A 53 7.05 4.36 3.79
C MET A 53 6.86 5.29 4.98
N LYS A 54 5.84 6.13 4.89
CA LYS A 54 5.38 7.00 5.98
C LYS A 54 3.85 6.92 6.04
N LEU A 55 3.34 6.69 7.24
CA LEU A 55 1.93 6.94 7.52
C LEU A 55 1.79 8.39 7.95
N ASP A 56 1.11 9.21 7.15
CA ASP A 56 0.79 10.58 7.53
C ASP A 56 -0.60 10.60 8.16
N LEU A 57 -0.67 11.01 9.43
CA LEU A 57 -1.90 11.10 10.20
C LEU A 57 -2.29 12.57 10.32
N PHE A 58 -3.49 12.92 9.86
CA PHE A 58 -4.01 14.27 10.06
C PHE A 58 -4.48 14.40 11.50
N SER A 59 -3.75 15.18 12.31
CA SER A 59 -4.25 15.65 13.59
C SER A 59 -5.11 16.89 13.35
N GLN A 60 -6.31 16.93 13.90
CA GLN A 60 -7.04 18.19 14.08
C GLN A 60 -6.19 19.07 15.01
N SER A 61 -5.38 19.98 14.46
CA SER A 61 -4.59 20.91 15.27
C SER A 61 -5.43 22.14 15.58
N GLU A 62 -5.88 22.27 16.82
CA GLU A 62 -6.64 23.43 17.34
C GLU A 62 -5.76 24.69 17.54
N ASN A 63 -4.93 25.09 16.58
CA ASN A 63 -4.27 26.39 16.62
C ASN A 63 -4.15 27.03 15.24
N LEU A 64 -5.27 27.66 14.88
CA LEU A 64 -5.43 28.67 13.86
C LEU A 64 -4.47 29.85 14.14
N TYR A 65 -3.98 30.49 13.08
CA TYR A 65 -3.09 31.66 13.02
C TYR A 65 -1.58 31.37 13.02
N LEU A 66 -1.02 31.15 11.82
CA LEU A 66 0.01 31.98 11.17
C LEU A 66 0.67 31.20 10.00
N CYS A 67 -0.03 31.07 8.86
CA CYS A 67 0.53 30.85 7.51
C CYS A 67 -0.62 30.77 6.48
N PRO A 68 -0.91 31.80 5.66
CA PRO A 68 -2.08 31.83 4.77
C PRO A 68 -1.89 31.09 3.43
N GLN A 69 -1.17 29.97 3.42
CA GLN A 69 -1.06 29.04 2.27
C GLN A 69 -0.86 27.57 2.67
N VAL A 70 -0.95 27.24 3.96
CA VAL A 70 -1.00 25.84 4.40
C VAL A 70 -2.47 25.52 4.52
N VAL A 71 -2.98 24.80 3.53
CA VAL A 71 -4.30 24.19 3.59
C VAL A 71 -4.32 23.40 4.90
N GLU A 72 -5.11 23.86 5.88
CA GLU A 72 -5.65 22.95 6.89
C GLU A 72 -6.19 21.80 6.06
N HIS A 73 -5.53 20.64 6.04
CA HIS A 73 -6.00 19.50 5.26
C HIS A 73 -7.31 19.06 5.93
N SER A 74 -8.39 19.74 5.51
CA SER A 74 -9.77 19.31 5.62
C SER A 74 -9.74 17.82 5.36
N ASP A 75 -10.28 17.07 6.32
CA ASP A 75 -10.23 15.61 6.42
C ASP A 75 -9.95 14.95 5.08
N VAL A 76 -8.96 14.06 4.95
CA VAL A 76 -8.79 13.32 3.70
C VAL A 76 -10.02 12.44 3.53
N TYR A 77 -11.05 12.95 2.86
CA TYR A 77 -12.33 12.27 2.66
C TYR A 77 -12.37 11.56 1.31
N ASP A 78 -11.49 11.95 0.39
CA ASP A 78 -11.40 11.40 -0.95
C ASP A 78 -9.96 10.99 -1.33
N ARG A 79 -9.87 10.10 -2.33
CA ARG A 79 -8.59 9.60 -2.83
C ARG A 79 -7.73 10.66 -3.50
N PRO A 80 -8.26 11.59 -4.33
CA PRO A 80 -7.45 12.67 -4.92
C PRO A 80 -6.70 13.50 -3.86
N THR A 81 -7.35 13.82 -2.76
CA THR A 81 -6.73 14.56 -1.64
C THR A 81 -5.65 13.71 -0.98
N ALA A 82 -5.92 12.42 -0.74
CA ALA A 82 -4.91 11.49 -0.21
C ALA A 82 -3.64 11.44 -1.08
N ARG A 83 -3.82 11.40 -2.41
CA ARG A 83 -2.70 11.44 -3.37
C ARG A 83 -1.92 12.74 -3.29
N SER A 84 -2.62 13.86 -3.22
CA SER A 84 -1.99 15.19 -3.15
C SER A 84 -1.08 15.30 -1.93
N VAL A 85 -1.49 14.77 -0.79
CA VAL A 85 -0.66 14.81 0.43
C VAL A 85 0.64 14.03 0.25
N CYS A 86 0.62 12.87 -0.41
CA CYS A 86 1.87 12.16 -0.67
C CYS A 86 2.78 12.92 -1.65
N MET A 87 2.20 13.64 -2.62
CA MET A 87 2.98 14.45 -3.56
C MET A 87 3.74 15.59 -2.87
N ASP A 88 3.23 16.12 -1.75
CA ASP A 88 3.94 17.15 -0.97
C ASP A 88 5.25 16.64 -0.33
N TYR A 89 5.44 15.32 -0.28
CA TYR A 89 6.67 14.65 0.16
C TYR A 89 7.48 14.03 -0.98
N ASP A 90 7.22 14.40 -2.24
CA ASP A 90 7.80 13.73 -3.41
C ASP A 90 7.57 12.20 -3.38
N ALA A 91 6.43 11.78 -2.82
CA ALA A 91 6.05 10.39 -2.63
C ALA A 91 4.74 10.07 -3.36
N VAL A 92 4.42 8.78 -3.45
CA VAL A 92 3.16 8.28 -4.03
C VAL A 92 2.31 7.63 -2.94
N ILE A 93 0.99 7.60 -3.14
CA ILE A 93 0.15 6.72 -2.33
C ILE A 93 0.59 5.27 -2.60
N THR A 94 0.81 4.49 -1.54
CA THR A 94 1.38 3.14 -1.65
C THR A 94 0.51 2.13 -0.92
N ASN A 95 0.85 0.86 -1.09
CA ASN A 95 0.34 -0.22 -0.24
C ASN A 95 1.50 -1.02 0.40
N VAL A 96 1.13 -1.96 1.27
CA VAL A 96 2.08 -2.85 1.94
C VAL A 96 2.30 -4.14 1.13
N GLU A 97 3.51 -4.66 1.18
CA GLU A 97 3.89 -5.87 0.44
C GLU A 97 4.13 -7.09 1.35
N ASN A 98 4.27 -6.88 2.67
CA ASN A 98 4.57 -7.96 3.60
C ASN A 98 3.98 -7.73 5.00
N GLN A 99 4.07 -8.77 5.84
CA GLN A 99 3.48 -8.76 7.18
C GLN A 99 4.15 -7.74 8.10
N LYS A 100 5.45 -7.51 7.95
CA LYS A 100 6.19 -6.54 8.76
C LYS A 100 5.71 -5.11 8.49
N GLU A 101 5.59 -4.72 7.22
CA GLU A 101 5.03 -3.44 6.81
C GLU A 101 3.61 -3.27 7.37
N LEU A 102 2.78 -4.31 7.23
CA LEU A 102 1.41 -4.30 7.72
C LEU A 102 1.31 -4.15 9.24
N ASP A 103 2.16 -4.83 10.00
CA ASP A 103 2.17 -4.77 11.46
C ASP A 103 2.59 -3.39 11.97
N ASP A 104 3.59 -2.80 11.34
CA ASP A 104 4.06 -1.44 11.65
C ASP A 104 2.96 -0.40 11.35
N VAL A 105 2.30 -0.49 10.19
CA VAL A 105 1.17 0.39 9.83
C VAL A 105 -0.02 0.16 10.78
N ASN A 106 -0.33 -1.09 11.12
CA ASN A 106 -1.41 -1.42 12.04
C ASN A 106 -1.18 -0.92 13.46
N ALA A 107 0.07 -0.87 13.93
CA ALA A 107 0.39 -0.28 15.23
C ALA A 107 -0.03 1.19 15.26
N LEU A 108 0.33 1.95 14.24
CA LEU A 108 -0.02 3.36 14.13
C LEU A 108 -1.54 3.58 13.96
N ILE A 109 -2.20 2.73 13.18
CA ILE A 109 -3.67 2.73 13.02
C ILE A 109 -4.38 2.51 14.35
N ARG A 110 -3.93 1.51 15.14
CA ARG A 110 -4.53 1.15 16.42
C ARG A 110 -4.42 2.27 17.44
N ASP A 111 -3.23 2.86 17.56
CA ASP A 111 -2.95 3.92 18.54
C ASP A 111 -3.84 5.15 18.33
N ASN A 112 -4.32 5.36 17.11
CA ASN A 112 -5.15 6.50 16.75
C ASN A 112 -6.62 6.17 16.49
N ASN A 113 -6.98 4.88 16.42
CA ASN A 113 -8.30 4.38 16.02
C ASN A 113 -8.80 4.99 14.68
N LYS A 114 -7.91 5.07 13.68
CA LYS A 114 -8.16 5.76 12.41
C LYS A 114 -8.20 4.82 11.21
N ARG A 115 -8.86 5.25 10.13
CA ARG A 115 -8.76 4.63 8.81
C ARG A 115 -7.66 5.31 8.00
N VAL A 116 -6.97 4.53 7.17
CA VAL A 116 -5.86 5.00 6.34
C VAL A 116 -6.15 4.71 4.88
N ALA A 117 -6.11 5.73 4.03
CA ALA A 117 -6.15 5.56 2.59
C ALA A 117 -4.85 4.90 2.10
N VAL A 118 -4.99 3.88 1.26
CA VAL A 118 -3.86 3.18 0.63
C VAL A 118 -4.09 3.09 -0.87
N ASP A 119 -3.05 2.72 -1.60
CA ASP A 119 -3.18 2.59 -3.03
C ASP A 119 -4.08 1.43 -3.43
N GLY A 120 -4.77 1.62 -4.56
CA GLY A 120 -5.72 0.68 -5.12
C GLY A 120 -6.97 1.38 -5.65
N VAL A 121 -7.27 1.12 -6.92
CA VAL A 121 -8.52 1.53 -7.59
C VAL A 121 -9.22 0.34 -8.23
N PHE A 122 -10.54 0.38 -8.31
CA PHE A 122 -11.32 -0.66 -8.96
C PHE A 122 -10.93 -0.78 -10.43
N ASN A 123 -10.73 -2.00 -10.90
CA ASN A 123 -10.33 -2.24 -12.28
C ASN A 123 -11.53 -2.02 -13.23
N PRO A 124 -11.45 -1.05 -14.16
CA PRO A 124 -12.54 -0.80 -15.10
C PRO A 124 -12.91 -2.02 -15.96
N LYS A 125 -11.98 -2.98 -16.16
CA LYS A 125 -12.27 -4.23 -16.89
C LYS A 125 -13.29 -5.13 -16.16
N CYS A 126 -13.38 -4.99 -14.84
CA CYS A 126 -14.32 -5.74 -14.02
C CYS A 126 -15.71 -5.08 -13.95
N ARG A 127 -15.92 -4.01 -14.72
CA ARG A 127 -17.15 -3.20 -14.77
C ARG A 127 -18.17 -3.71 -15.79
N SER A 128 -18.06 -4.94 -16.30
CA SER A 128 -19.04 -5.48 -17.26
C SER A 128 -20.36 -5.83 -16.56
N PHE A 129 -21.34 -4.95 -16.66
CA PHE A 129 -22.65 -5.06 -16.01
C PHE A 129 -23.64 -5.90 -16.81
N ASP A 130 -24.22 -6.91 -16.14
CA ASP A 130 -25.62 -7.33 -16.29
C ASP A 130 -26.11 -7.97 -14.99
N ASP A 131 -25.22 -8.57 -14.19
CA ASP A 131 -25.58 -9.24 -12.94
C ASP A 131 -24.94 -8.57 -11.72
N TRP A 132 -25.42 -7.37 -11.38
CA TRP A 132 -25.06 -6.63 -10.15
C TRP A 132 -25.40 -7.40 -8.86
N LYS A 133 -26.18 -8.49 -8.95
CA LYS A 133 -26.40 -9.44 -7.83
C LYS A 133 -25.16 -10.28 -7.54
N MET A 134 -24.16 -10.28 -8.42
CA MET A 134 -22.85 -10.89 -8.19
C MET A 134 -22.07 -10.05 -7.17
N ARG A 135 -22.47 -10.11 -5.89
CA ARG A 135 -21.68 -9.65 -4.72
C ARG A 135 -20.36 -10.42 -4.56
N LYS A 136 -19.96 -11.19 -5.56
CA LYS A 136 -18.80 -12.06 -5.61
C LYS A 136 -18.29 -12.05 -7.04
N PHE A 137 -17.21 -11.31 -7.25
CA PHE A 137 -16.47 -11.42 -8.49
C PHE A 137 -15.63 -12.70 -8.49
N GLY A 138 -15.64 -13.42 -9.61
CA GLY A 138 -14.82 -14.60 -9.82
C GLY A 138 -13.87 -14.43 -11.01
N GLY A 139 -13.17 -15.51 -11.37
CA GLY A 139 -12.32 -15.50 -12.57
C GLY A 139 -11.17 -14.50 -12.46
N LEU A 140 -11.05 -13.59 -13.43
CA LEU A 140 -10.05 -12.52 -13.46
C LEU A 140 -10.31 -11.43 -12.40
N CYS A 141 -11.58 -11.17 -12.12
CA CYS A 141 -12.05 -10.15 -11.19
C CYS A 141 -12.16 -10.66 -9.76
N ASP A 142 -11.59 -11.82 -9.44
CA ASP A 142 -11.48 -12.25 -8.05
C ASP A 142 -10.72 -11.21 -7.22
N LYS A 143 -11.12 -11.02 -5.95
CA LYS A 143 -10.53 -10.01 -5.05
C LYS A 143 -9.03 -10.17 -4.80
N ARG A 144 -8.46 -11.36 -5.07
CA ARG A 144 -7.02 -11.64 -4.98
C ARG A 144 -6.28 -11.47 -6.30
N LYS A 145 -6.97 -11.04 -7.36
CA LYS A 145 -6.44 -10.92 -8.72
C LYS A 145 -6.56 -9.48 -9.21
N GLU A 146 -7.35 -9.23 -10.26
CA GLU A 146 -7.42 -7.95 -10.93
C GLU A 146 -8.69 -7.17 -10.58
N LEU A 147 -9.39 -7.49 -9.49
CA LEU A 147 -10.55 -6.69 -9.07
C LEU A 147 -10.17 -5.24 -8.79
N PHE A 148 -9.03 -5.05 -8.14
CA PHE A 148 -8.40 -3.77 -7.91
C PHE A 148 -7.02 -3.77 -8.55
N ILE A 149 -6.56 -2.60 -8.98
CA ILE A 149 -5.22 -2.36 -9.49
C ILE A 149 -4.53 -1.33 -8.61
N LEU A 150 -3.26 -1.55 -8.31
CA LEU A 150 -2.41 -0.51 -7.71
C LEU A 150 -1.95 0.44 -8.83
N GLU A 151 -1.95 1.73 -8.55
CA GLU A 151 -1.37 2.73 -9.44
C GLU A 151 0.15 2.84 -9.25
N ASP A 152 0.66 2.61 -8.03
CA ASP A 152 2.07 2.41 -7.77
C ASP A 152 2.50 1.01 -8.24
N ASP A 153 3.60 0.96 -8.99
CA ASP A 153 4.17 -0.28 -9.53
C ASP A 153 5.41 -0.77 -8.78
N HIS A 154 5.75 -0.15 -7.65
CA HIS A 154 6.80 -0.61 -6.73
C HIS A 154 6.27 -1.53 -5.63
N THR A 155 4.99 -1.93 -5.71
CA THR A 155 4.32 -2.78 -4.71
C THR A 155 3.66 -3.99 -5.37
N ASP A 156 4.05 -5.21 -4.98
CA ASP A 156 3.36 -6.43 -5.39
C ASP A 156 2.05 -6.58 -4.59
N PRO A 157 0.87 -6.54 -5.24
CA PRO A 157 -0.40 -6.56 -4.52
C PRO A 157 -0.76 -7.93 -3.91
N THR A 158 0.00 -8.99 -4.22
CA THR A 158 -0.33 -10.37 -3.83
C THR A 158 -0.55 -10.50 -2.33
N PHE A 159 0.31 -9.87 -1.53
CA PHE A 159 0.21 -9.93 -0.08
C PHE A 159 -1.02 -9.18 0.43
N ILE A 160 -1.18 -7.90 0.06
CA ILE A 160 -2.25 -7.07 0.61
C ILE A 160 -3.63 -7.51 0.14
N PHE A 161 -3.78 -7.98 -1.10
CA PHE A 161 -5.05 -8.55 -1.57
C PHE A 161 -5.37 -9.89 -0.88
N GLY A 162 -4.45 -10.46 -0.09
CA GLY A 162 -4.74 -11.54 0.84
C GLY A 162 -5.40 -11.10 2.15
N LYS A 163 -5.48 -9.80 2.44
CA LYS A 163 -5.83 -9.22 3.75
C LYS A 163 -7.19 -8.53 3.79
N TRP A 164 -8.10 -8.91 2.89
CA TRP A 164 -9.47 -8.37 2.86
C TRP A 164 -10.24 -8.58 4.17
N ALA A 165 -10.89 -7.51 4.63
CA ALA A 165 -11.95 -7.51 5.62
C ALA A 165 -13.28 -7.74 4.89
N GLY A 166 -13.74 -9.00 4.84
CA GLY A 166 -14.98 -9.36 4.17
C GLY A 166 -14.84 -9.60 2.66
N GLU A 167 -15.91 -9.35 1.93
CA GLU A 167 -16.02 -9.60 0.49
C GLU A 167 -16.29 -8.28 -0.24
N PRO A 168 -15.34 -7.75 -1.03
CA PRO A 168 -15.59 -6.61 -1.90
C PRO A 168 -16.46 -7.03 -3.10
N PRO A 169 -17.28 -6.11 -3.65
CA PRO A 169 -17.37 -4.71 -3.24
C PRO A 169 -18.30 -4.57 -2.02
N THR A 170 -17.88 -3.82 -0.99
CA THR A 170 -18.66 -3.67 0.26
C THR A 170 -19.67 -2.53 0.23
N ALA A 171 -19.44 -1.48 -0.55
CA ALA A 171 -20.45 -0.43 -0.77
C ALA A 171 -21.11 -0.63 -2.13
N SER A 172 -22.42 -0.86 -2.12
CA SER A 172 -23.27 -0.71 -3.29
C SER A 172 -24.54 0.02 -2.87
N ASP A 173 -24.50 1.35 -2.82
CA ASP A 173 -25.71 2.10 -2.53
C ASP A 173 -26.57 2.18 -3.78
N LYS A 174 -27.87 2.02 -3.53
CA LYS A 174 -28.91 2.14 -4.54
C LYS A 174 -29.72 3.38 -4.20
N TYR A 175 -29.65 4.39 -5.04
CA TYR A 175 -30.49 5.56 -4.89
C TYR A 175 -31.23 5.88 -6.20
N LYS A 176 -32.32 6.64 -6.05
CA LYS A 176 -33.06 7.23 -7.17
C LYS A 176 -32.99 8.72 -7.05
N GLU A 177 -32.70 9.40 -8.16
CA GLU A 177 -32.88 10.84 -8.20
C GLU A 177 -34.37 11.18 -8.22
N LYS A 178 -34.72 12.30 -7.59
CA LYS A 178 -36.12 12.71 -7.47
C LYS A 178 -36.68 13.03 -8.86
N GLY A 179 -37.61 12.20 -9.33
CA GLY A 179 -38.24 12.36 -10.65
C GLY A 179 -37.61 11.51 -11.75
N ASP A 180 -36.64 10.66 -11.40
CA ASP A 180 -36.10 9.64 -12.30
C ASP A 180 -36.59 8.24 -11.89
N ASP A 181 -36.87 7.41 -12.89
CA ASP A 181 -37.22 6.00 -12.72
C ASP A 181 -35.99 5.09 -12.75
N VAL A 182 -34.83 5.62 -13.16
CA VAL A 182 -33.55 4.92 -13.20
C VAL A 182 -32.97 4.78 -11.80
N ASP A 183 -32.61 3.54 -11.46
CA ASP A 183 -31.82 3.24 -10.28
C ASP A 183 -30.35 3.58 -10.55
N ILE A 184 -29.76 4.44 -9.73
CA ILE A 184 -28.32 4.71 -9.72
C ILE A 184 -27.66 3.81 -8.68
N TYR A 185 -26.59 3.16 -9.10
CA TYR A 185 -25.79 2.26 -8.26
C TYR A 185 -24.40 2.85 -8.10
N THR A 186 -23.96 3.03 -6.87
CA THR A 186 -22.56 3.32 -6.56
C THR A 186 -21.85 2.01 -6.27
N ILE A 187 -20.55 1.94 -6.54
CA ILE A 187 -19.69 0.85 -6.08
C ILE A 187 -18.50 1.46 -5.37
N ALA A 188 -18.03 0.81 -4.30
CA ALA A 188 -16.78 1.18 -3.66
C ALA A 188 -15.61 0.89 -4.61
N GLU A 189 -14.77 1.90 -4.85
CA GLU A 189 -13.73 1.88 -5.88
C GLU A 189 -12.33 2.14 -5.37
N CYS A 190 -12.16 2.48 -4.10
CA CYS A 190 -10.88 2.83 -3.50
C CYS A 190 -10.54 1.92 -2.31
N LEU A 191 -9.26 1.81 -1.95
CA LEU A 191 -8.79 0.92 -0.89
C LEU A 191 -8.30 1.62 0.37
N SER A 192 -8.59 1.03 1.51
CA SER A 192 -8.15 1.54 2.81
C SER A 192 -7.80 0.44 3.79
N LEU A 193 -6.96 0.79 4.76
CA LEU A 193 -6.66 -0.04 5.91
C LEU A 193 -7.43 0.44 7.14
N HIS A 194 -8.07 -0.50 7.82
CA HIS A 194 -8.89 -0.25 8.99
C HIS A 194 -8.26 -0.81 10.26
N ASN A 195 -8.69 -0.27 11.40
CA ASN A 195 -8.35 -0.81 12.70
C ASN A 195 -9.02 -2.18 12.94
N LEU A 196 -8.24 -3.26 12.96
CA LEU A 196 -8.68 -4.62 13.28
C LEU A 196 -9.36 -4.75 14.65
N ALA A 197 -9.07 -3.88 15.62
CA ALA A 197 -9.76 -3.93 16.91
C ALA A 197 -11.22 -3.44 16.81
N ALA A 198 -11.51 -2.56 15.85
CA ALA A 198 -12.85 -2.05 15.59
C ALA A 198 -13.68 -3.02 14.73
N ILE A 199 -13.03 -3.93 14.00
CA ILE A 199 -13.66 -4.84 13.05
C ILE A 199 -13.14 -6.24 13.38
N ASN A 200 -13.96 -7.06 14.04
CA ASN A 200 -13.62 -8.42 14.50
C ASN A 200 -13.36 -9.39 13.31
N THR A 201 -12.37 -9.09 12.46
CA THR A 201 -12.07 -9.73 11.18
C THR A 201 -10.61 -10.14 11.11
N THR A 202 -10.30 -11.09 10.22
CA THR A 202 -8.95 -11.63 9.98
C THR A 202 -8.12 -10.79 9.01
N GLY A 203 -8.69 -9.72 8.46
CA GLY A 203 -8.08 -8.82 7.49
C GLY A 203 -8.49 -7.37 7.75
N ASN A 204 -7.69 -6.43 7.28
CA ASN A 204 -7.82 -5.00 7.52
C ASN A 204 -7.95 -4.17 6.22
N LEU A 205 -7.81 -4.78 5.05
CA LEU A 205 -8.05 -4.13 3.76
C LEU A 205 -9.55 -4.07 3.46
N LYS A 206 -10.09 -2.90 3.16
CA LYS A 206 -11.48 -2.71 2.77
C LYS A 206 -11.59 -1.71 1.61
N ASP A 207 -12.58 -1.92 0.77
CA ASP A 207 -12.97 -0.98 -0.28
C ASP A 207 -13.94 0.10 0.23
N PHE A 208 -13.93 1.26 -0.40
CA PHE A 208 -14.78 2.41 -0.08
C PHE A 208 -15.06 3.30 -1.30
N LEU A 209 -15.98 4.26 -1.18
CA LEU A 209 -16.32 5.22 -2.25
C LEU A 209 -15.26 6.32 -2.40
N CYS A 210 -14.65 6.44 -3.58
CA CYS A 210 -13.48 7.28 -3.84
C CYS A 210 -13.64 8.80 -3.65
N GLY A 211 -14.86 9.32 -3.45
CA GLY A 211 -15.16 10.74 -3.52
C GLY A 211 -16.40 11.19 -2.75
N GLU A 212 -16.79 10.47 -1.69
CA GLU A 212 -17.92 10.90 -0.86
C GLU A 212 -17.46 11.51 0.46
N GLU A 213 -18.04 12.67 0.78
CA GLU A 213 -17.93 13.32 2.08
C GLU A 213 -18.38 12.36 3.20
N PRO A 214 -17.77 12.42 4.40
CA PRO A 214 -17.99 11.41 5.44
C PRO A 214 -19.43 11.33 5.98
N ASP A 215 -20.23 12.38 5.78
CA ASP A 215 -21.63 12.47 6.18
C ASP A 215 -22.59 11.71 5.24
N LYS A 216 -22.13 11.37 4.03
CA LYS A 216 -22.90 10.56 3.05
C LYS A 216 -22.59 9.07 3.14
N GLN A 217 -21.46 8.71 3.73
CA GLN A 217 -21.10 7.31 3.97
C GLN A 217 -21.76 6.82 5.27
N VAL A 218 -22.98 6.28 5.17
CA VAL A 218 -23.76 5.82 6.33
C VAL A 218 -22.97 4.83 7.19
N GLY A 219 -22.55 5.27 8.38
CA GLY A 219 -21.88 4.43 9.39
C GLY A 219 -20.38 4.20 9.15
N GLU A 220 -19.76 4.92 8.21
CA GLU A 220 -18.34 4.78 7.92
C GLU A 220 -17.50 5.93 8.50
N VAL A 221 -16.40 5.58 9.17
CA VAL A 221 -15.44 6.55 9.74
C VAL A 221 -14.64 7.22 8.59
N PRO A 222 -14.47 8.57 8.58
CA PRO A 222 -13.63 9.28 7.60
C PRO A 222 -12.20 8.71 7.49
N PHE A 223 -11.49 8.92 6.36
CA PHE A 223 -10.03 8.70 6.38
C PHE A 223 -9.39 9.83 7.18
N PHE A 224 -8.45 9.43 8.02
CA PHE A 224 -7.72 10.37 8.87
C PHE A 224 -6.20 10.22 8.70
N GLY A 225 -5.79 9.49 7.66
CA GLY A 225 -4.40 9.36 7.27
C GLY A 225 -4.27 8.72 5.89
N VAL A 226 -3.06 8.82 5.34
CA VAL A 226 -2.67 8.22 4.06
C VAL A 226 -1.32 7.53 4.22
N LEU A 227 -1.16 6.39 3.54
CA LEU A 227 0.13 5.71 3.45
C LEU A 227 0.88 6.17 2.20
N CYS A 228 2.02 6.83 2.41
CA CYS A 228 2.88 7.32 1.34
C CYS A 228 4.15 6.47 1.22
N GLY A 229 4.64 6.31 -0.01
CA GLY A 229 5.81 5.52 -0.35
C GLY A 229 6.72 6.21 -1.35
N CYS A 230 8.03 6.02 -1.22
CA CYS A 230 9.04 6.52 -2.16
C CYS A 230 10.30 5.63 -2.18
N GLU A 231 11.11 5.81 -3.21
CA GLU A 231 12.43 5.18 -3.29
C GLU A 231 13.40 5.78 -2.24
N PRO A 232 14.34 4.99 -1.70
CA PRO A 232 15.41 5.52 -0.85
C PRO A 232 16.45 6.33 -1.65
N GLU A 233 17.10 7.28 -0.98
CA GLU A 233 18.16 8.15 -1.50
C GLU A 233 19.56 7.50 -1.44
#